data_AF-A0A1G4SP78-F1
#
_entry.id   AF-A0A1G4SP78-F1
#
_cell.length_a   1.000
_cell.length_b   1.000
_cell.length_c   1.000
_cell.angle_alpha   90.00
_cell.angle_beta   90.00
_cell.angle_gamma   90.00
#
_symmetry.space_group_name_H-M   'P 1'
#
loop_
_entity.id
_entity.type
_entity.pdbx_description
1 polymer ?
#
loop_
_entity_poly.entity_id
_entity_poly.type
_entity_poly.pdbx_seq_one_letter_code
_entity_poly.pdbx_strand_id
1 'polypeptide(L)'
;MPLYVRDDDVLAMAAELQKLMKAPSKTEAVRTALRHEIERTRKSMPIRERLARARAKAQEIGPGDPNFDMKKYTDEMWGDM
;
A
#
# COMPACT_ATOMS: atom_id res chain seq x y z
N MET A 1 -17.71 -0.74 6.15
CA MET A 1 -18.11 -2.11 6.55
C MET A 1 -17.63 -2.40 7.96
N PRO A 2 -18.47 -2.99 8.82
CA PRO A 2 -18.07 -3.41 10.17
C PRO A 2 -17.08 -4.57 10.10
N LEU A 3 -16.08 -4.57 10.99
CA LEU A 3 -15.15 -5.68 11.15
C LEU A 3 -15.90 -6.84 11.82
N TYR A 4 -16.08 -7.96 11.12
CA TYR A 4 -16.70 -9.16 11.68
C TYR A 4 -15.60 -10.11 12.16
N VAL A 5 -15.42 -10.19 13.47
CA VAL A 5 -14.47 -11.09 14.13
C VAL A 5 -15.28 -12.04 15.00
N ARG A 6 -15.17 -13.34 14.76
CA ARG A 6 -15.88 -14.38 15.53
C ARG A 6 -15.19 -14.74 16.85
N ASP A 7 -13.95 -14.32 16.99
CA ASP A 7 -13.09 -14.59 18.12
C ASP A 7 -13.16 -13.42 19.11
N ASP A 8 -13.57 -13.72 20.34
CA ASP A 8 -13.77 -12.72 21.40
C ASP A 8 -12.45 -12.10 21.87
N ASP A 9 -11.34 -12.85 21.85
CA ASP A 9 -10.03 -12.36 22.23
C ASP A 9 -9.52 -11.34 21.21
N VAL A 10 -9.72 -11.62 19.93
CA VAL A 10 -9.38 -10.67 18.85
C VAL A 10 -10.24 -9.42 18.91
N LEU A 11 -11.51 -9.54 19.31
CA LEU A 11 -12.39 -8.39 19.52
C LEU A 11 -11.94 -7.52 20.71
N ALA A 12 -11.46 -8.14 21.78
CA ALA A 12 -10.89 -7.46 22.94
C ALA A 12 -9.60 -6.71 22.57
N MET A 13 -8.69 -7.36 21.85
CA MET A 13 -7.46 -6.73 21.33
C MET A 13 -7.78 -5.54 20.42
N ALA A 14 -8.77 -5.67 19.53
CA ALA A 14 -9.19 -4.57 18.66
C ALA A 14 -9.77 -3.38 19.45
N ALA A 15 -10.47 -3.64 20.56
CA ALA A 15 -11.00 -2.60 21.43
C ALA A 15 -9.89 -1.90 22.24
N GLU A 16 -8.92 -2.65 22.74
CA GLU A 16 -7.75 -2.10 23.43
C GLU A 16 -6.91 -1.24 22.47
N LEU A 17 -6.61 -1.77 21.28
CA LEU A 17 -5.89 -1.05 20.25
C LEU A 17 -6.60 0.25 19.85
N GLN A 18 -7.93 0.23 19.72
CA GLN A 18 -8.71 1.43 19.44
C GLN A 18 -8.53 2.50 20.53
N LYS A 19 -8.55 2.11 21.81
CA LYS A 19 -8.31 3.04 22.93
C LYS A 19 -6.89 3.61 22.90
N LEU A 20 -5.89 2.76 22.69
CA LEU A 20 -4.48 3.17 22.63
C LEU A 20 -4.21 4.13 21.47
N MET A 21 -4.77 3.85 20.29
CA MET A 21 -4.61 4.68 19.10
C MET A 21 -5.56 5.88 19.06
N LYS A 22 -6.49 5.99 20.02
CA LYS A 22 -7.61 6.96 20.02
C LYS A 22 -8.36 6.97 18.68
N ALA A 23 -8.48 5.80 18.06
CA ALA A 23 -9.11 5.68 16.75
C ALA A 23 -10.64 5.84 16.87
N PRO A 24 -11.29 6.43 15.85
CA PRO A 24 -12.73 6.66 15.88
C PRO A 24 -13.55 5.37 15.82
N SER A 25 -12.97 4.25 15.37
CA SER A 25 -13.61 2.93 15.40
C SER A 25 -12.60 1.80 15.54
N LYS A 26 -13.05 0.64 16.06
CA LYS A 26 -12.25 -0.59 16.11
C LYS A 26 -11.76 -1.00 14.71
N THR A 27 -12.61 -0.84 13.70
CA THR A 27 -12.27 -1.13 12.30
C THR A 27 -11.12 -0.24 11.80
N GLU A 28 -11.13 1.05 12.13
CA GLU A 28 -10.04 1.97 11.74
C GLU A 28 -8.74 1.66 12.47
N ALA A 29 -8.80 1.33 13.75
CA ALA A 29 -7.64 0.92 14.54
C ALA A 29 -6.98 -0.33 13.92
N VAL A 30 -7.78 -1.38 13.67
CA VAL A 30 -7.31 -2.63 13.08
C VAL A 30 -6.79 -2.41 11.66
N ARG A 31 -7.48 -1.63 10.82
CA ARG A 31 -7.00 -1.30 9.47
C ARG A 31 -5.63 -0.64 9.51
N THR A 32 -5.44 0.28 10.44
CA THR A 32 -4.17 1.02 10.57
C THR A 32 -3.06 0.12 11.07
N ALA A 33 -3.31 -0.70 12.09
CA ALA A 33 -2.35 -1.68 12.58
C ALA A 33 -1.93 -2.67 11.47
N LEU A 34 -2.88 -3.21 10.70
CA LEU A 34 -2.57 -4.12 9.60
C LEU A 34 -1.73 -3.44 8.51
N ARG A 35 -2.02 -2.17 8.18
CA ARG A 35 -1.19 -1.40 7.22
C ARG A 35 0.24 -1.25 7.74
N HIS A 36 0.40 -0.83 8.99
CA HIS A 36 1.72 -0.67 9.60
C HIS A 36 2.49 -1.98 9.64
N GLU A 37 1.82 -3.08 9.98
CA GLU A 37 2.46 -4.39 10.03
C GLU A 37 2.88 -4.86 8.63
N ILE A 38 2.00 -4.74 7.63
CA ILE A 38 2.34 -5.03 6.24
C ILE A 38 3.54 -4.21 5.77
N GLU A 39 3.60 -2.92 6.12
CA GLU A 39 4.75 -2.08 5.79
C GLU A 39 6.03 -2.51 6.50
N ARG A 40 5.96 -2.87 7.78
CA ARG A 40 7.10 -3.38 8.55
C ARG A 40 7.62 -4.68 7.95
N THR A 41 6.74 -5.65 7.69
CA THR A 41 7.11 -6.91 7.04
C THR A 41 7.68 -6.67 5.64
N ARG A 42 7.14 -5.70 4.89
CA ARG A 42 7.69 -5.32 3.58
C ARG A 42 9.07 -4.68 3.66
N LYS A 43 9.34 -3.92 4.71
CA LYS A 43 10.65 -3.32 4.95
C LYS A 43 11.67 -4.35 5.43
N SER A 44 11.25 -5.34 6.21
CA SER A 44 12.11 -6.43 6.68
C SER A 44 12.39 -7.49 5.61
N MET A 45 11.59 -7.55 4.53
CA MET A 45 11.86 -8.46 3.41
C MET A 45 13.24 -8.20 2.80
N PRO A 46 14.02 -9.26 2.50
CA PRO A 46 15.29 -9.14 1.80
C PRO A 46 15.16 -8.32 0.51
N ILE A 47 16.18 -7.52 0.21
CA ILE A 47 16.23 -6.65 -0.98
C ILE A 47 15.92 -7.44 -2.27
N ARG A 48 16.35 -8.71 -2.36
CA ARG A 48 16.05 -9.59 -3.50
C ARG A 48 14.55 -9.79 -3.74
N GLU A 49 13.77 -10.01 -2.68
CA GLU A 49 12.32 -10.22 -2.79
C GLU A 49 11.60 -8.91 -3.14
N ARG A 50 12.06 -7.78 -2.57
CA ARG A 50 11.56 -6.45 -2.92
C ARG A 50 11.81 -6.11 -4.38
N LEU A 51 13.00 -6.44 -4.90
CA LEU A 51 13.38 -6.23 -6.29
C LEU A 51 12.59 -7.15 -7.24
N ALA A 52 12.35 -8.41 -6.85
CA ALA A 52 11.52 -9.32 -7.62
C ALA A 52 10.09 -8.79 -7.79
N ARG A 53 9.48 -8.25 -6.72
CA ARG A 53 8.17 -7.60 -6.79
C ARG A 53 8.17 -6.36 -7.70
N ALA A 54 9.19 -5.52 -7.61
CA ALA A 54 9.29 -4.34 -8.46
C ALA A 54 9.45 -4.71 -9.94
N ARG A 55 10.26 -5.74 -10.24
CA ARG A 55 10.43 -6.27 -11.60
C ARG A 55 9.14 -6.89 -12.14
N ALA A 56 8.40 -7.64 -11.33
CA ALA A 56 7.11 -8.21 -11.74
C ALA A 56 6.10 -7.10 -12.13
N LYS A 57 6.01 -6.02 -11.33
CA LYS A 57 5.19 -4.87 -11.69
C LYS A 57 5.65 -4.17 -12.96
N ALA A 58 6.96 -4.03 -13.17
CA ALA A 58 7.49 -3.46 -14.40
C ALA A 58 7.19 -4.34 -15.62
N GLN A 59 7.18 -5.67 -15.44
CA GLN A 59 6.78 -6.62 -16.49
C GLN A 59 5.28 -6.54 -16.81
N GLU A 60 4.41 -6.32 -15.83
CA GLU A 60 2.97 -6.10 -16.05
C GLU A 60 2.68 -4.83 -16.85
N ILE A 61 3.47 -3.76 -16.67
CA ILE A 61 3.36 -2.53 -17.46
C ILE A 61 3.72 -2.77 -18.94
N GLY A 62 4.53 -3.80 -19.21
CA GLY A 62 5.00 -4.15 -20.54
C GLY A 62 6.24 -3.37 -20.96
N PRO A 63 6.84 -3.72 -22.11
CA PRO A 63 7.94 -2.96 -22.68
C PRO A 63 7.47 -1.55 -23.01
N GLY A 64 8.31 -0.54 -22.69
CA GLY A 64 8.05 0.83 -23.11
C GLY A 64 8.03 0.92 -24.64
N ASP A 65 7.16 1.78 -25.17
CA ASP A 65 7.10 2.04 -26.60
C ASP A 65 8.44 2.63 -27.07
N PRO A 66 9.19 1.93 -27.95
CA PRO A 66 10.48 2.42 -28.45
C PRO A 66 10.37 3.72 -29.24
N ASN A 67 9.18 4.04 -29.76
CA ASN A 67 8.91 5.24 -30.53
C ASN A 67 8.32 6.37 -29.68
N PHE A 68 8.26 6.20 -28.36
CA PHE A 68 7.74 7.24 -27.48
C PHE A 68 8.66 8.47 -27.48
N ASP A 69 8.19 9.55 -28.12
CA ASP A 69 8.88 10.83 -28.14
C ASP A 69 8.59 11.60 -26.85
N MET A 70 9.48 11.41 -25.88
CA MET A 70 9.44 12.11 -24.58
C MET A 70 9.43 13.63 -24.72
N LYS A 71 10.09 14.19 -25.75
CA LYS A 71 10.17 15.63 -25.92
C LYS A 71 8.82 16.17 -26.37
N LYS A 72 8.24 15.58 -27.42
CA LYS A 72 6.92 15.97 -27.91
C LYS A 72 5.84 15.85 -26.82
N TYR A 73 5.86 14.76 -26.05
CA TYR A 73 4.93 14.57 -24.94
C TYR A 73 5.06 15.65 -23.85
N THR A 74 6.29 16.06 -23.52
CA THR A 74 6.54 17.09 -22.51
C THR A 74 6.18 18.48 -23.03
N ASP A 75 6.49 18.78 -24.30
CA ASP A 75 6.16 20.04 -24.96
C ASP A 75 4.63 20.22 -25.06
N GLU A 76 3.85 19.17 -25.34
CA GLU A 76 2.38 19.21 -25.34
C GLU A 76 1.80 19.43 -23.93
N MET A 77 2.43 18.88 -22.89
CA MET A 77 1.98 19.06 -21.51
C MET A 77 2.22 20.47 -20.97
N TRP A 78 3.21 21.19 -21.51
CA TRP A 78 3.66 22.51 -21.03
C TRP A 78 3.41 23.64 -22.04
N GLY A 79 2.93 23.33 -23.25
CA GLY A 79 2.87 24.22 -24.41
C GLY A 79 1.65 25.13 -24.55
N ASP A 80 0.80 25.22 -23.52
CA ASP A 80 -0.33 26.18 -23.46
C ASP A 80 -0.13 27.27 -22.37
N MET A 81 1.12 27.71 -22.14
CA MET A 81 1.44 29.00 -21.51
C MET A 81 2.05 29.96 -22.52
#